data_AF-A0AAW8ZJD0-F1
#
_entry.id   AF-A0AAW8ZJD0-F1
#
_cell.length_a   1.000
_cell.length_b   1.000
_cell.length_c   1.000
_cell.angle_alpha   90.00
_cell.angle_beta   90.00
_cell.angle_gamma   90.00
#
_symmetry.space_group_name_H-M   'P 1'
#
loop_
_entity.id
_entity.type
_entity.pdbx_description
1 polymer ?
#
loop_
_entity_poly.entity_id
_entity_poly.type
_entity_poly.pdbx_seq_one_letter_code
_entity_poly.pdbx_strand_id
1 'polypeptide(L)'
;MLGFLSQKYRPRNGAPAKSFQLWINRIDKAVDEELAPALNAKKMIVTFKRFQASVPGSLPFNLANISDFNSLVAQSQKYSVPVFALSDQMIEQTGEILYNMQLSRAEFGRVFTALAESIVKLTN
;
A
#
# COMPACT_ATOMS: atom_id res chain seq x y z
N MET A 1 6.79 -11.00 -12.36
CA MET A 1 6.55 -9.83 -11.50
C MET A 1 5.19 -9.25 -11.81
N LEU A 2 4.37 -9.03 -10.78
CA LEU A 2 3.05 -8.40 -10.91
C LEU A 2 3.13 -6.88 -10.69
N GLY A 3 4.06 -6.44 -9.87
CA GLY A 3 4.34 -5.05 -9.52
C GLY A 3 5.14 -4.98 -8.22
N PHE A 4 5.18 -3.81 -7.59
CA PHE A 4 5.83 -3.59 -6.29
C PHE A 4 4.89 -2.91 -5.29
N LEU A 5 5.23 -3.01 -4.01
CA LEU A 5 4.52 -2.38 -2.90
C LEU A 5 5.43 -1.37 -2.22
N SER A 6 4.96 -0.14 -2.06
CA SER A 6 5.64 0.84 -1.20
C SER A 6 5.04 0.78 0.19
N GLN A 7 5.83 0.38 1.19
CA GLN A 7 5.35 0.15 2.55
C GLN A 7 6.12 0.98 3.59
N LYS A 8 5.54 1.08 4.80
CA LYS A 8 6.16 1.67 6.00
C LYS A 8 6.56 3.15 5.85
N TYR A 9 5.78 3.91 5.09
CA TYR A 9 5.98 5.35 5.03
C TYR A 9 5.12 6.08 6.06
N ARG A 10 5.64 7.17 6.59
CA ARG A 10 4.91 8.04 7.51
C ARG A 10 4.43 9.28 6.76
N PRO A 11 3.14 9.37 6.39
CA PRO A 11 2.58 10.62 5.89
C PRO A 11 2.65 11.69 7.00
N ARG A 12 3.02 12.93 6.65
CA ARG A 12 2.92 14.08 7.55
C ARG A 12 1.79 14.96 7.02
N ASN A 13 0.75 15.21 7.82
CA ASN A 13 -0.43 16.01 7.44
C ASN A 13 -1.14 15.53 6.16
N GLY A 14 -1.32 14.22 5.99
CA GLY A 14 -2.02 13.65 4.82
C GLY A 14 -1.22 13.67 3.51
N ALA A 15 0.00 14.25 3.50
CA ALA A 15 0.89 14.26 2.35
C ALA A 15 2.24 13.58 2.67
N PRO A 16 2.90 13.00 1.66
CA PRO A 16 4.32 12.64 1.73
C PRO A 16 5.16 13.83 2.19
N ALA A 17 6.05 13.65 3.17
CA ALA A 17 7.14 14.61 3.35
C ALA A 17 7.93 14.73 2.03
N LYS A 18 8.42 15.92 1.66
CA LYS A 18 9.14 16.13 0.38
C LYS A 18 10.26 15.09 0.14
N SER A 19 10.97 14.69 1.19
CA SER A 19 11.99 13.65 1.14
C SER A 19 11.45 12.26 0.81
N PHE A 20 10.23 11.94 1.29
CA PHE A 20 9.56 10.68 0.98
C PHE A 20 9.06 10.66 -0.47
N GLN A 21 8.52 11.76 -0.98
CA GLN A 21 8.13 11.86 -2.39
C GLN A 21 9.33 11.71 -3.33
N LEU A 22 10.49 12.29 -2.98
CA LEU A 22 11.72 12.09 -3.75
C LEU A 22 12.15 10.63 -3.80
N TRP A 23 11.97 9.89 -2.71
CA TRP A 23 12.28 8.46 -2.66
C TRP A 23 11.30 7.63 -3.48
N ILE A 24 9.99 7.92 -3.40
CA ILE A 24 8.96 7.30 -4.26
C ILE A 24 9.34 7.50 -5.73
N ASN A 25 9.58 8.75 -6.14
CA ASN A 25 9.92 9.08 -7.52
C ASN A 25 11.19 8.33 -8.00
N ARG A 26 12.17 8.11 -7.12
CA ARG A 26 13.38 7.33 -7.46
C ARG A 26 13.07 5.86 -7.70
N ILE A 27 12.19 5.27 -6.89
CA ILE A 27 11.75 3.88 -7.08
C ILE A 27 10.96 3.77 -8.36
N ASP A 28 9.99 4.66 -8.59
CA ASP A 28 9.18 4.63 -9.80
C ASP A 28 10.07 4.70 -11.04
N LYS A 29 11.04 5.61 -11.05
CA LYS A 29 12.01 5.75 -12.12
C LYS A 29 12.85 4.48 -12.31
N ALA A 30 13.39 3.91 -11.24
CA ALA A 30 14.18 2.68 -11.33
C ALA A 30 13.35 1.47 -11.81
N VAL A 31 12.08 1.40 -11.43
CA VAL A 31 11.18 0.35 -11.90
C VAL A 31 10.87 0.52 -13.37
N ASP A 32 10.54 1.74 -13.81
CA ASP A 32 10.15 2.03 -15.19
C ASP A 32 11.32 1.95 -16.18
N GLU A 33 12.50 2.45 -15.79
CA GLU A 33 13.66 2.56 -16.69
C GLU A 33 14.61 1.36 -16.63
N GLU A 34 14.66 0.62 -15.51
CA GLU A 34 15.65 -0.46 -15.32
C GLU A 34 14.99 -1.83 -15.12
N LEU A 35 14.21 -2.00 -14.05
CA LEU A 35 13.72 -3.32 -13.63
C LEU A 35 12.66 -3.89 -14.59
N ALA A 36 11.63 -3.11 -14.92
CA ALA A 36 10.55 -3.56 -15.78
C ALA A 36 11.04 -3.88 -17.20
N PRO A 37 11.87 -3.05 -17.86
CA PRO A 37 12.45 -3.38 -19.16
C PRO A 37 13.29 -4.66 -19.13
N ALA A 38 14.16 -4.82 -18.12
CA ALA A 38 15.00 -6.01 -17.98
C ALA A 38 14.18 -7.30 -17.84
N LEU A 39 13.11 -7.27 -17.02
CA LEU A 39 12.21 -8.41 -16.85
C LEU A 39 11.33 -8.66 -18.07
N ASN A 40 10.90 -7.60 -18.75
CA ASN A 40 10.08 -7.70 -19.97
C ASN A 40 10.85 -8.35 -21.11
N ALA A 41 12.15 -8.03 -21.27
CA ALA A 41 13.02 -8.69 -22.24
C ALA A 41 13.12 -10.21 -22.03
N LYS A 42 12.86 -10.68 -20.81
CA LYS A 42 12.83 -12.11 -20.43
C LYS A 42 11.42 -12.68 -20.26
N LYS A 43 10.36 -11.91 -20.58
CA LYS A 43 8.95 -12.29 -20.38
C LYS A 43 8.61 -12.68 -18.93
N MET A 44 9.30 -12.07 -17.95
CA MET A 44 9.15 -12.35 -16.51
C MET A 44 8.29 -11.31 -15.77
N ILE A 45 7.54 -10.50 -16.48
CA ILE A 45 6.68 -9.43 -15.94
C ILE A 45 5.35 -9.41 -16.67
N VAL A 46 4.27 -9.01 -15.98
CA VAL A 46 2.98 -8.76 -16.63
C VAL A 46 3.09 -7.61 -17.62
N THR A 47 2.29 -7.63 -18.68
CA THR A 47 2.26 -6.52 -19.63
C THR A 47 1.71 -5.27 -18.94
N PHE A 48 2.23 -4.10 -19.30
CA PHE A 48 1.74 -2.83 -18.76
C PHE A 48 0.24 -2.63 -19.00
N LYS A 49 -0.28 -3.08 -20.16
CA LYS A 49 -1.71 -3.09 -20.46
C LYS A 49 -2.53 -3.91 -19.46
N ARG A 50 -2.08 -5.13 -19.13
CA ARG A 50 -2.76 -5.97 -18.12
C ARG A 50 -2.66 -5.34 -16.73
N PHE A 51 -1.52 -4.72 -16.44
CA PHE A 51 -1.31 -3.98 -15.21
C PHE A 51 -2.30 -2.82 -15.04
N GLN A 52 -2.37 -1.89 -15.99
CA GLN A 52 -3.29 -0.75 -15.95
C GLN A 52 -4.77 -1.15 -15.88
N ALA A 53 -5.15 -2.24 -16.56
CA ALA A 53 -6.52 -2.74 -16.49
C ALA A 53 -6.89 -3.28 -15.10
N SER A 54 -5.90 -3.72 -14.33
CA SER A 54 -6.10 -4.31 -13.00
C SER A 54 -5.90 -3.30 -11.87
N VAL A 55 -5.03 -2.31 -12.06
CA VAL A 55 -4.63 -1.29 -11.08
C VAL A 55 -4.87 0.11 -11.67
N PRO A 56 -6.05 0.72 -11.45
CA PRO A 56 -6.36 2.03 -12.01
C PRO A 56 -5.64 3.17 -11.27
N GLY A 57 -5.11 4.14 -12.03
CA GLY A 57 -4.57 5.40 -11.49
C GLY A 57 -3.20 5.33 -10.83
N SER A 58 -2.49 4.20 -10.91
CA SER A 58 -1.15 4.05 -10.33
C SER A 58 -0.04 4.40 -11.32
N LEU A 59 1.11 4.81 -10.78
CA LEU A 59 2.39 4.83 -11.50
C LEU A 59 2.73 3.41 -12.01
N PRO A 60 3.62 3.27 -13.01
CA PRO A 60 3.89 1.98 -13.62
C PRO A 60 4.28 0.92 -12.59
N PHE A 61 3.54 -0.19 -12.58
CA PHE A 61 3.81 -1.35 -11.73
C PHE A 61 3.72 -1.12 -10.20
N ASN A 62 3.23 0.04 -9.71
CA ASN A 62 2.98 0.26 -8.29
C ASN A 62 1.61 -0.32 -7.88
N LEU A 63 1.61 -1.40 -7.10
CA LEU A 63 0.39 -2.11 -6.70
C LEU A 63 -0.38 -1.40 -5.57
N ALA A 64 0.34 -0.86 -4.58
CA ALA A 64 -0.25 -0.14 -3.46
C ALA A 64 0.81 0.60 -2.65
N ASN A 65 0.37 1.71 -2.06
CA ASN A 65 1.11 2.46 -1.05
C ASN A 65 0.48 2.17 0.32
N ILE A 66 1.23 1.52 1.22
CA ILE A 66 0.78 1.17 2.57
C ILE A 66 1.59 1.98 3.58
N SER A 67 0.94 2.93 4.24
CA SER A 67 1.57 3.71 5.30
C SER A 67 1.91 2.86 6.51
N ASP A 68 2.77 3.37 7.39
CA ASP A 68 3.03 2.79 8.70
C ASP A 68 1.72 2.64 9.50
N PHE A 69 1.59 1.55 10.24
CA PHE A 69 0.39 1.23 11.01
C PHE A 69 0.26 2.07 12.30
N ASN A 70 1.25 2.90 12.62
CA ASN A 70 1.25 3.76 13.81
C ASN A 70 0.94 2.95 15.09
N SER A 71 0.12 3.48 16.00
CA SER A 71 -0.31 2.80 17.23
C SER A 71 -1.20 1.57 17.00
N LEU A 72 -1.82 1.41 15.82
CA LEU A 72 -2.66 0.24 15.53
C LEU A 72 -1.84 -1.06 15.49
N VAL A 73 -0.54 -1.00 15.17
CA VAL A 73 0.31 -2.20 15.16
C VAL A 73 0.40 -2.85 16.54
N ALA A 74 0.49 -2.04 17.60
CA ALA A 74 0.58 -2.54 18.96
C ALA A 74 -0.71 -3.25 19.38
N GLN A 75 -1.87 -2.70 19.00
CA GLN A 75 -3.16 -3.33 19.27
C GLN A 75 -3.37 -4.60 18.44
N SER A 76 -2.99 -4.57 17.17
CA SER A 76 -3.02 -5.73 16.29
C SER A 76 -2.19 -6.89 16.85
N GLN A 77 -1.00 -6.60 17.36
CA GLN A 77 -0.14 -7.59 18.02
C GLN A 77 -0.74 -8.10 19.33
N LYS A 78 -1.27 -7.21 20.18
CA LYS A 78 -1.91 -7.56 21.46
C LYS A 78 -3.08 -8.54 21.27
N TYR A 79 -3.94 -8.28 20.29
CA TYR A 79 -5.15 -9.08 20.04
C TYR A 79 -4.97 -10.15 18.97
N SER A 80 -3.79 -10.24 18.35
CA SER A 80 -3.50 -11.18 17.25
C SER A 80 -4.50 -11.09 16.09
N VAL A 81 -4.93 -9.89 15.75
CA VAL A 81 -5.84 -9.61 14.62
C VAL A 81 -5.20 -8.62 13.64
N PRO A 82 -5.46 -8.70 12.33
CA PRO A 82 -4.98 -7.70 11.38
C PRO A 82 -5.40 -6.28 11.76
N VAL A 83 -4.55 -5.29 11.46
CA VAL A 83 -4.80 -3.86 11.81
C VAL A 83 -6.15 -3.35 11.34
N PHE A 84 -6.61 -3.78 10.16
CA PHE A 84 -7.89 -3.40 9.58
C PHE A 84 -9.09 -4.13 10.19
N ALA A 85 -8.85 -5.21 10.95
CA ALA A 85 -9.87 -6.05 11.58
C ALA A 85 -10.01 -5.82 13.10
N LEU A 86 -9.23 -4.91 13.67
CA LEU A 86 -9.37 -4.49 15.07
C LEU A 86 -10.79 -3.96 15.33
N SER A 87 -11.47 -4.45 16.36
CA SER A 87 -12.74 -3.85 16.80
C SER A 87 -12.51 -2.52 17.51
N ASP A 88 -13.56 -1.71 17.69
CA ASP A 88 -13.46 -0.43 18.42
C ASP A 88 -13.01 -0.64 19.87
N GLN A 89 -13.46 -1.73 20.49
CA GLN A 89 -13.07 -2.11 21.85
C GLN A 89 -11.60 -2.50 21.96
N MET A 90 -11.02 -3.06 20.88
CA MET A 90 -9.61 -3.48 20.83
C MET A 90 -8.65 -2.31 20.57
N ILE A 91 -9.13 -1.13 20.19
CA ILE A 91 -8.27 0.05 20.00
C ILE A 91 -7.79 0.59 21.35
N GLU A 92 -8.65 0.48 22.39
CA GLU A 92 -8.37 0.93 23.77
C GLU A 92 -7.87 2.38 23.84
N GLN A 93 -8.45 3.27 23.04
CA GLN A 93 -8.19 4.71 23.06
C GLN A 93 -9.50 5.47 23.17
N THR A 94 -9.42 6.75 23.51
CA THR A 94 -10.59 7.63 23.64
C THR A 94 -10.34 8.96 22.92
N GLY A 95 -11.41 9.73 22.73
CA GLY A 95 -11.34 11.07 22.13
C GLY A 95 -10.85 11.08 20.68
N GLU A 96 -10.14 12.15 20.30
CA GLU A 96 -9.67 12.38 18.93
C GLU A 96 -8.70 11.28 18.43
N ILE A 97 -7.94 10.66 19.34
CA ILE A 97 -7.02 9.57 19.01
C ILE A 97 -7.80 8.36 18.51
N LEU A 98 -8.88 7.98 19.20
CA LEU A 98 -9.76 6.88 18.78
C LEU A 98 -10.32 7.14 17.38
N TYR A 99 -10.85 8.34 17.14
CA TYR A 99 -11.40 8.72 15.86
C TYR A 99 -10.37 8.60 14.72
N ASN A 100 -9.16 9.12 14.91
CA ASN A 100 -8.09 9.03 13.92
C ASN A 100 -7.62 7.59 13.68
N MET A 101 -7.61 6.76 14.72
CA MET A 101 -7.28 5.33 14.60
C MET A 101 -8.37 4.55 13.86
N GLN A 102 -9.65 4.88 14.07
CA GLN A 102 -10.76 4.27 13.32
C GLN A 102 -10.71 4.64 11.84
N LEU A 103 -10.42 5.90 11.50
CA LEU A 103 -10.19 6.33 10.12
C LEU A 103 -9.01 5.60 9.48
N SER A 104 -7.90 5.51 10.20
CA SER A 104 -6.71 4.78 9.73
C SER A 104 -7.00 3.30 9.50
N ARG A 105 -7.72 2.65 10.42
CA ARG A 105 -8.16 1.25 10.31
C ARG A 105 -9.01 1.04 9.05
N ALA A 106 -10.00 1.91 8.82
CA ALA A 106 -10.87 1.84 7.66
C ALA A 106 -10.09 2.01 6.35
N GLU A 107 -9.16 2.97 6.31
CA GLU A 107 -8.32 3.19 5.14
C GLU A 107 -7.39 2.00 4.86
N PHE A 108 -6.79 1.38 5.89
CA PHE A 108 -6.05 0.14 5.70
C PHE A 108 -6.93 -0.97 5.12
N GLY A 109 -8.16 -1.14 5.62
CA GLY A 109 -9.11 -2.10 5.08
C GLY A 109 -9.39 -1.89 3.60
N ARG A 110 -9.59 -0.63 3.19
CA ARG A 110 -9.79 -0.24 1.79
C ARG A 110 -8.55 -0.57 0.93
N VAL A 111 -7.36 -0.19 1.40
CA VAL A 111 -6.09 -0.41 0.67
C VAL A 111 -5.81 -1.91 0.49
N PHE A 112 -5.95 -2.72 1.56
CA PHE A 112 -5.71 -4.16 1.48
C PHE A 112 -6.73 -4.87 0.60
N THR A 113 -8.00 -4.45 0.62
CA THR A 113 -9.04 -5.01 -0.25
C THR A 113 -8.74 -4.71 -1.72
N ALA A 114 -8.46 -3.44 -2.05
CA ALA A 114 -8.13 -3.03 -3.42
C ALA A 114 -6.86 -3.73 -3.95
N LEU A 115 -5.85 -3.92 -3.08
CA LEU A 115 -4.65 -4.67 -3.42
C LEU A 115 -4.97 -6.14 -3.72
N ALA A 116 -5.78 -6.80 -2.89
CA ALA A 116 -6.18 -8.18 -3.11
C ALA A 116 -6.93 -8.37 -4.43
N GLU A 117 -7.90 -7.49 -4.71
CA GLU A 117 -8.64 -7.49 -5.98
C GLU A 117 -7.72 -7.30 -7.19
N SER A 118 -6.75 -6.39 -7.07
CA SER A 118 -5.77 -6.13 -8.11
C SER A 118 -4.91 -7.36 -8.41
N ILE A 119 -4.43 -8.05 -7.35
CA ILE A 119 -3.64 -9.27 -7.50
C ILE A 119 -4.46 -10.36 -8.20
N VAL A 120 -5.71 -10.58 -7.77
CA VAL A 120 -6.61 -11.57 -8.39
C VAL A 120 -6.80 -11.31 -9.88
N LYS A 121 -7.02 -10.05 -10.29
CA LYS A 121 -7.14 -9.65 -11.71
C LYS A 121 -5.84 -9.84 -12.50
N LEU A 122 -4.68 -9.71 -11.85
CA LEU A 122 -3.38 -9.88 -12.50
C LEU A 122 -2.99 -11.35 -12.69
N THR A 123 -3.49 -12.25 -11.85
CA THR A 123 -3.16 -13.68 -11.89
C THR A 123 -4.18 -14.53 -12.63
N ASN A 124 -5.43 -14.09 -12.72
CA ASN A 124 -6.50 -14.75 -13.50
C ASN A 124 -6.53 -14.20 -14.93
#